data_AF-A0A132ML62-F1
#
_entry.id   AF-A0A132ML62-F1
#
_cell.length_a   1.000
_cell.length_b   1.000
_cell.length_c   1.000
_cell.angle_alpha   90.00
_cell.angle_beta   90.00
_cell.angle_gamma   90.00
#
_symmetry.space_group_name_H-M   'P 1'
#
loop_
_entity.id
_entity.type
_entity.pdbx_description
1 polymer ?
#
loop_
_entity_poly.entity_id
_entity_poly.type
_entity_poly.pdbx_seq_one_letter_code
_entity_poly.pdbx_strand_id
1 'polypeptide(L)' 'MNRDKTVTTTCCIAGGGPAGMMLGLLLARAGVDVVVLEKHADFLRDFRGDTIHPSSLELMYELDG' A
#
# COMPACT_ATOMS: atom_id res chain seq x y z
N MET A 1 -19.60 7.67 22.67
CA MET A 1 -20.19 8.12 21.39
C MET A 1 -19.56 7.29 20.29
N ASN A 2 -20.19 6.17 19.91
CA ASN A 2 -19.65 5.23 18.95
C ASN A 2 -19.78 5.84 17.54
N ARG A 3 -18.66 6.19 16.91
CA ARG A 3 -18.64 6.65 15.51
C ARG A 3 -18.37 5.44 14.62
N ASP A 4 -19.35 4.56 14.49
CA ASP A 4 -19.27 3.50 13.48
C ASP A 4 -19.34 4.17 12.10
N LYS A 5 -18.16 4.45 11.53
CA LYS A 5 -18.05 4.93 10.15
C LYS A 5 -18.02 3.72 9.24
N THR A 6 -19.14 3.44 8.59
CA THR A 6 -19.22 2.42 7.55
C THR A 6 -18.76 3.02 6.22
N VAL A 7 -17.80 2.37 5.57
CA VAL A 7 -17.38 2.67 4.20
C VAL A 7 -17.67 1.43 3.36
N THR A 8 -18.41 1.61 2.27
CA THR A 8 -18.70 0.55 1.29
C THR A 8 -17.80 0.76 0.09
N THR A 9 -17.17 -0.29 -0.39
CA THR A 9 -16.28 -0.26 -1.55
C THR A 9 -16.31 -1.60 -2.28
N THR A 10 -15.80 -1.65 -3.51
CA THR A 10 -15.74 -2.90 -4.28
C THR A 10 -14.60 -3.79 -3.81
N CYS A 11 -13.47 -3.20 -3.40
CA CYS A 11 -12.33 -3.94 -2.89
C CYS A 11 -11.72 -3.25 -1.67
N CYS A 12 -11.46 -4.01 -0.61
CA CYS A 12 -10.74 -3.53 0.56
C CYS A 12 -9.36 -4.21 0.62
N ILE A 13 -8.30 -3.42 0.64
CA ILE A 13 -6.92 -3.87 0.80
C ILE A 13 -6.51 -3.61 2.25
N ALA A 14 -6.06 -4.65 2.95
CA ALA A 14 -5.52 -4.52 4.29
C ALA A 14 -3.98 -4.50 4.23
N GLY A 15 -3.39 -3.35 4.52
CA GLY A 15 -1.95 -3.11 4.48
C GLY A 15 -1.57 -2.07 3.42
N GLY A 16 -0.88 -1.03 3.88
CA GLY A 16 -0.37 0.05 3.06
C GLY A 16 1.04 -0.17 2.51
N GLY A 17 1.76 -1.25 2.81
CA GLY A 17 3.09 -1.46 2.22
C GLY A 17 3.12 -1.36 0.67
N PRO A 18 4.31 -1.32 0.03
CA PRO A 18 4.44 -1.06 -1.42
C PRO A 18 3.56 -1.96 -2.28
N ALA A 19 3.44 -3.23 -1.93
CA ALA A 19 2.57 -4.17 -2.63
C ALA A 19 1.08 -3.76 -2.55
N GLY A 20 0.62 -3.33 -1.37
CA GLY A 20 -0.77 -2.89 -1.15
C GLY A 20 -1.09 -1.59 -1.90
N MET A 21 -0.17 -0.62 -1.89
CA MET A 21 -0.33 0.61 -2.65
C MET A 21 -0.27 0.38 -4.16
N MET A 22 0.63 -0.49 -4.63
CA MET A 22 0.71 -0.83 -6.05
C MET A 22 -0.56 -1.55 -6.51
N LEU A 23 -1.06 -2.52 -5.73
CA LEU A 23 -2.32 -3.18 -6.02
C LEU A 23 -3.50 -2.19 -6.04
N GLY A 24 -3.57 -1.30 -5.05
CA GLY A 24 -4.61 -0.27 -4.98
C GLY A 24 -4.58 0.66 -6.19
N LEU A 25 -3.39 1.08 -6.62
CA LEU A 25 -3.21 1.89 -7.82
C LEU A 25 -3.67 1.16 -9.08
N LEU A 26 -3.25 -0.09 -9.29
CA LEU A 26 -3.62 -0.88 -10.46
C LEU A 26 -5.14 -1.07 -10.54
N LEU A 27 -5.79 -1.42 -9.43
CA LEU A 27 -7.23 -1.62 -9.36
C LEU A 27 -8.01 -0.31 -9.57
N ALA A 28 -7.56 0.79 -8.97
CA ALA A 28 -8.17 2.10 -9.20
C ALA A 28 -8.06 2.54 -10.67
N ARG A 29 -6.91 2.29 -11.32
CA ARG A 29 -6.73 2.54 -12.76
C ARG A 29 -7.62 1.67 -13.64
N ALA A 30 -7.97 0.48 -13.18
CA ALA A 30 -8.96 -0.38 -13.83
C ALA A 30 -10.42 0.04 -13.56
N GLY A 31 -10.65 1.14 -12.83
CA GLY A 31 -11.97 1.66 -12.52
C GLY A 31 -12.65 0.97 -11.33
N VAL A 32 -11.92 0.19 -10.55
CA VAL A 32 -12.44 -0.45 -9.34
C VAL A 32 -12.42 0.56 -8.20
N ASP A 33 -13.54 0.70 -7.49
CA ASP A 33 -13.58 1.43 -6.23
C ASP A 33 -12.86 0.62 -5.14
N VAL A 34 -11.77 1.17 -4.61
CA VAL A 34 -10.88 0.49 -3.67
C VAL A 34 -10.60 1.36 -2.44
N VAL A 35 -10.63 0.73 -1.27
CA VAL A 35 -10.17 1.31 0.00
C VAL A 35 -8.93 0.55 0.49
N VAL A 36 -7.89 1.28 0.88
CA VAL A 36 -6.71 0.72 1.56
C VAL A 36 -6.77 1.07 3.04
N LEU A 37 -6.66 0.06 3.89
CA LEU A 37 -6.61 0.19 5.34
C LEU A 37 -5.16 0.02 5.81
N GLU A 38 -4.65 1.00 6.54
CA GLU A 38 -3.35 0.92 7.20
C GLU A 38 -3.52 1.25 8.69
N LYS A 39 -2.92 0.41 9.54
CA LYS A 39 -2.92 0.55 11.00
C LYS A 39 -1.93 1.63 11.46
N HIS A 40 -0.82 1.77 10.75
CA HIS A 40 0.25 2.70 11.06
C HIS A 40 -0.05 4.07 10.43
N ALA A 41 -0.09 5.12 11.26
CA ALA A 41 -0.32 6.49 10.77
C ALA A 41 0.87 7.04 9.95
N ASP A 42 2.01 6.37 10.07
CA ASP A 42 3.34 6.80 9.68
C ASP A 42 4.02 5.69 8.88
N PHE A 43 3.54 5.53 7.64
CA PHE A 43 4.13 4.74 6.54
C PHE A 43 5.64 4.86 6.37
N LEU A 44 6.25 5.94 6.87
CA LEU A 44 7.64 6.33 6.67
C LEU A 44 8.61 5.79 7.72
N ARG A 45 8.12 5.14 8.79
CA ARG A 45 8.99 4.66 9.88
C ARG A 45 9.51 3.24 9.72
N ASP A 46 8.90 2.40 8.88
CA ASP A 46 9.34 1.02 8.62
C ASP A 46 10.14 0.87 7.29
N PHE A 47 10.28 1.96 6.51
CA PHE A 47 11.24 2.08 5.40
C PHE A 47 12.65 2.51 5.84
N ARG A 48 12.97 2.36 7.13
CA ARG A 48 14.33 2.42 7.66
C ARG A 48 14.68 0.97 8.00
N GLY A 49 15.22 0.16 7.09
CA GLY A 49 16.55 0.43 6.55
C GLY A 49 17.67 0.28 7.59
N ASP A 50 17.44 -0.36 8.75
CA ASP A 50 18.50 -0.53 9.77
C ASP A 50 19.17 -1.93 9.77
N THR A 51 18.94 -2.75 8.74
CA THR A 51 19.89 -3.80 8.27
C THR A 51 19.47 -4.41 6.93
N ILE A 52 19.20 -3.61 5.89
CA ILE A 52 19.12 -4.14 4.53
C ILE A 52 20.42 -3.81 3.82
N HIS A 53 21.30 -4.81 3.76
CA HIS A 53 22.40 -4.85 2.81
C HIS A 53 21.86 -4.52 1.41
N PRO A 54 22.46 -3.57 0.67
CA PRO A 54 21.91 -3.00 -0.56
C PRO A 54 22.02 -3.97 -1.74
N SER A 55 21.26 -5.07 -1.70
CA SER A 55 21.24 -6.08 -2.76
C SER A 55 19.86 -6.72 -2.97
N SER A 56 18.76 -6.03 -2.64
CA SER A 56 17.41 -6.53 -2.96
C SER A 56 16.38 -5.47 -3.37
N LEU A 57 16.76 -4.18 -3.37
CA LEU A 57 15.91 -3.08 -3.88
C LEU A 57 16.12 -2.79 -5.37
N GLU A 58 17.00 -3.54 -6.04
CA GLU A 58 17.31 -3.35 -7.46
C GLU A 58 16.22 -3.87 -8.40
N LEU A 59 15.32 -4.75 -7.91
CA LEU A 59 14.26 -5.35 -8.72
C LEU A 59 12.98 -4.50 -8.88
N MET A 60 12.85 -3.36 -8.20
CA MET A 60 11.69 -2.45 -8.37
C MET A 60 11.96 -1.27 -9.30
N TYR A 61 13.16 -1.16 -9.88
CA TYR A 61 13.51 -0.13 -10.87
C TYR A 61 13.67 -0.65 -12.31
N GLU A 62 13.46 -1.95 -12.56
CA GLU A 62 13.72 -2.57 -13.88
C GLU A 62 12.52 -2.61 -14.84
N LEU A 63 11.38 -1.97 -14.52
CA LEU A 63 10.18 -1.98 -15.36
C LEU A 63 9.77 -0.60 -15.92
N ASP A 64 10.75 0.25 -16.21
CA ASP A 64 10.60 1.36 -17.17
C ASP A 64 11.46 1.06 -18.43
N GLY A 65 11.05 0.01 -19.15
CA GLY A 65 11.58 -0.37 -20.46
C GLY A 65 10.47 -0.86 -21.38
#